data_AF-A0A0D0TKE8-F1
#
_entry.id   AF-A0A0D0TKE8-F1
#
_cell.length_a   1.000
_cell.length_b   1.000
_cell.length_c   1.000
_cell.angle_alpha   90.00
_cell.angle_beta   90.00
_cell.angle_gamma   90.00
#
_symmetry.space_group_name_H-M   'P 1'
#
loop_
_entity.id
_entity.type
_entity.pdbx_description
1 polymer ?
#
loop_
_entity_poly.entity_id
_entity_poly.type
_entity_poly.pdbx_seq_one_letter_code
_entity_poly.pdbx_strand_id
1 'polypeptide(L)'
;MDFRRFLTTLSCASLAKIDNEYTPRTTDFLPGPTTIFSPKSSTSISKRNKHIQQLSEKASGRILVLQEFITSEITYVYLLQEFDHVYIHTAYEPLPSKFGSKVSPETTFGTILTAEERKIMFRGLEEILKLHDQHILPRLVDATQDVLQGVDDLEDDRSIKAAINICQVFCEFSEWLKLYSSYSATCDNATIKLTQWINGAGITKQDKIRVQAYLANCKANRRHSQLDMTGYLLLPVQRLTRYKMLLEQLEKFTPPPLAGTHDYVNDALARISTVLAYVNDYKRVLDSRSRLCHWADHISLAGPSSLVQPQRILIREGPVNFIARGAMMKAPSGIRKPHKNMSRNIATVDKMCIAVLCYDLLVLADSTTERYKGKLRLVDVVRLSAMGDARFNWGNVVVFEAYDVTYYLQVDNQNVAEGWVQAINHCRRNKGPIAASTFPAQLKGFGCSC
;
A
#
# COMPACT_ATOMS: atom_id res chain seq x y z
N MET A 1 -38.99 6.33 8.90
CA MET A 1 -39.63 5.55 9.96
C MET A 1 -38.61 4.57 10.53
N ASP A 2 -38.05 4.97 11.67
CA ASP A 2 -37.31 4.27 12.74
C ASP A 2 -36.38 3.06 12.47
N PHE A 3 -35.19 3.37 11.95
CA PHE A 3 -33.96 2.54 12.05
C PHE A 3 -33.50 2.30 13.52
N ARG A 4 -34.03 3.07 14.49
CA ARG A 4 -33.81 2.87 15.93
C ARG A 4 -34.48 1.60 16.50
N ARG A 5 -35.56 1.12 15.88
CA ARG A 5 -36.26 -0.11 16.33
C ARG A 5 -35.53 -1.39 15.90
N PHE A 6 -34.68 -1.33 14.87
CA PHE A 6 -33.89 -2.47 14.40
C PHE A 6 -32.66 -2.75 15.28
N LEU A 7 -32.10 -1.72 15.93
CA LEU A 7 -30.97 -1.88 16.86
C LEU A 7 -31.40 -2.39 18.25
N THR A 8 -32.67 -2.25 18.62
CA THR A 8 -33.17 -2.67 19.95
C THR A 8 -33.47 -4.16 20.02
N THR A 9 -33.69 -4.84 18.88
CA THR A 9 -33.96 -6.28 18.82
C THR A 9 -32.68 -7.13 18.86
N LEU A 10 -31.49 -6.55 18.69
CA LEU A 10 -30.20 -7.25 18.75
C LEU A 10 -29.51 -7.17 20.14
N SER A 11 -30.09 -6.44 21.10
CA SER A 11 -29.48 -6.17 22.41
C SER A 11 -29.96 -7.08 23.56
N CYS A 12 -30.77 -8.11 23.30
CA CYS A 12 -31.28 -9.01 24.35
C CYS A 12 -30.69 -10.42 24.25
N ALA A 13 -29.48 -10.61 24.79
CA ALA A 13 -29.02 -11.89 25.33
C ALA A 13 -27.90 -11.67 26.37
N SER A 14 -28.35 -11.51 27.62
CA SER A 14 -27.73 -11.93 28.89
C SER A 14 -26.25 -11.60 29.19
N LEU A 15 -26.09 -10.66 30.13
CA LEU A 15 -24.96 -10.51 31.05
C LEU A 15 -24.78 -11.77 31.92
N ALA A 16 -23.58 -12.36 31.91
CA ALA A 16 -23.09 -13.20 32.99
C ALA A 16 -21.70 -12.72 33.45
N LYS A 17 -21.53 -12.75 34.77
CA LYS A 17 -20.57 -12.01 35.58
C LYS A 17 -19.12 -12.43 35.37
N ILE A 18 -18.24 -11.45 35.57
CA ILE A 18 -16.79 -11.58 35.75
C ILE A 18 -16.53 -12.30 37.07
N ASP A 19 -15.69 -13.34 37.04
CA ASP A 19 -14.81 -13.70 38.16
C ASP A 19 -13.40 -13.96 37.63
N ASN A 20 -12.44 -13.43 38.39
CA ASN A 20 -11.02 -13.30 38.12
C ASN A 20 -10.27 -14.55 38.63
N GLU A 21 -9.01 -14.69 38.20
CA GLU A 21 -8.03 -15.76 38.55
C GLU A 21 -8.09 -17.05 37.70
N TYR A 22 -7.13 -17.22 36.78
CA TYR A 22 -6.20 -18.37 36.81
C TYR A 22 -5.13 -18.22 35.70
N THR A 23 -3.87 -18.56 36.03
CA THR A 23 -2.70 -18.53 35.12
C THR A 23 -2.53 -19.89 34.43
N PRO A 24 -2.04 -19.98 33.17
CA PRO A 24 -1.71 -21.27 32.58
C PRO A 24 -0.21 -21.59 32.77
N ARG A 25 0.08 -22.63 33.56
CA ARG A 25 1.33 -23.40 33.45
C ARG A 25 1.07 -24.70 32.70
N THR A 26 1.95 -24.98 31.75
CA THR A 26 2.21 -26.23 31.02
C THR A 26 2.26 -27.48 31.90
N THR A 27 1.71 -28.62 31.43
CA THR A 27 2.45 -29.82 30.94
C THR A 27 1.51 -31.04 30.86
N ASP A 28 1.55 -31.72 29.70
CA ASP A 28 1.49 -33.17 29.44
C ASP A 28 0.71 -34.11 30.38
N PHE A 29 -0.19 -34.94 29.81
CA PHE A 29 -0.15 -36.40 29.94
C PHE A 29 -1.16 -37.07 28.99
N LEU A 30 -0.64 -37.98 28.15
CA LEU A 30 -1.35 -38.92 27.28
C LEU A 30 -1.80 -40.20 28.07
N PRO A 31 -2.54 -41.14 27.47
CA PRO A 31 -3.76 -41.76 28.02
C PRO A 31 -3.58 -43.19 28.59
N GLY A 32 -4.64 -43.73 29.19
CA GLY A 32 -4.75 -45.15 29.59
C GLY A 32 -6.20 -45.60 29.83
N PRO A 33 -6.50 -46.91 29.77
CA PRO A 33 -7.55 -47.46 28.92
C PRO A 33 -8.68 -48.18 29.68
N THR A 34 -9.89 -48.19 29.12
CA THR A 34 -10.82 -49.31 29.38
C THR A 34 -11.64 -49.66 28.13
N THR A 35 -11.63 -50.95 27.87
CA THR A 35 -12.05 -51.69 26.70
C THR A 35 -13.56 -51.99 26.63
N ILE A 36 -14.05 -51.94 25.37
CA ILE A 36 -15.00 -52.85 24.71
C ILE A 36 -16.48 -52.76 25.13
N PHE A 37 -17.29 -52.22 24.22
CA PHE A 37 -18.41 -52.95 23.62
C PHE A 37 -18.59 -52.43 22.17
N SER A 38 -18.47 -53.34 21.20
CA SER A 38 -18.92 -53.10 19.82
C SER A 38 -20.28 -53.74 19.62
N PRO A 39 -21.24 -53.04 19.02
CA PRO A 39 -22.12 -53.64 18.03
C PRO A 39 -21.74 -53.11 16.65
N LYS A 40 -21.41 -54.06 15.77
CA LYS A 40 -21.19 -53.85 14.35
C LYS A 40 -22.54 -53.46 13.72
N SER A 41 -22.73 -52.17 13.38
CA SER A 41 -23.61 -51.66 12.30
C SER A 41 -23.93 -50.15 12.47
N SER A 42 -22.94 -49.25 12.40
CA SER A 42 -23.24 -47.80 12.46
C SER A 42 -22.21 -46.89 11.77
N THR A 43 -21.25 -47.44 11.03
CA THR A 43 -20.13 -46.67 10.45
C THR A 43 -20.54 -45.73 9.32
N SER A 44 -21.67 -45.98 8.63
CA SER A 44 -22.21 -45.09 7.59
C SER A 44 -23.02 -43.93 8.17
N ILE A 45 -23.81 -44.17 9.23
CA ILE A 45 -24.65 -43.16 9.88
C ILE A 45 -23.79 -42.15 10.67
N SER A 46 -22.76 -42.62 11.38
CA SER A 46 -21.84 -41.73 12.12
C SER A 46 -21.02 -40.82 11.18
N LYS A 47 -20.55 -41.34 10.04
CA LYS A 47 -19.88 -40.54 9.00
C LYS A 47 -20.83 -39.55 8.34
N ARG A 48 -22.07 -39.97 8.04
CA ARG A 48 -23.10 -39.10 7.47
C ARG A 48 -23.49 -37.97 8.43
N ASN A 49 -23.63 -38.26 9.73
CA ASN A 49 -23.92 -37.24 10.74
C ASN A 49 -22.74 -36.27 10.92
N LYS A 50 -21.49 -36.75 10.93
CA LYS A 50 -20.30 -35.87 10.94
C LYS A 50 -20.20 -35.00 9.68
N HIS A 51 -20.53 -35.54 8.51
CA HIS A 51 -20.53 -34.79 7.25
C HIS A 51 -21.64 -33.73 7.22
N ILE A 52 -22.84 -34.05 7.72
CA ILE A 52 -23.95 -33.10 7.83
C ILE A 52 -23.62 -31.99 8.84
N GLN A 53 -23.01 -32.34 9.99
CA GLN A 53 -22.52 -31.37 10.96
C GLN A 53 -21.49 -30.42 10.35
N GLN A 54 -20.50 -30.96 9.63
CA GLN A 54 -19.45 -30.18 8.99
C GLN A 54 -19.97 -29.27 7.86
N LEU A 55 -20.98 -29.72 7.10
CA LEU A 55 -21.66 -28.88 6.11
C LEU A 55 -22.43 -27.73 6.78
N SER A 56 -23.17 -28.01 7.85
CA SER A 56 -23.89 -27.00 8.63
C SER A 56 -22.96 -25.97 9.29
N GLU A 57 -21.80 -26.41 9.78
CA GLU A 57 -20.76 -25.52 10.31
C GLU A 57 -20.17 -24.62 9.22
N LYS A 58 -19.93 -25.15 8.01
CA LYS A 58 -19.45 -24.36 6.87
C LYS A 58 -20.49 -23.36 6.38
N ALA A 59 -21.76 -23.76 6.30
CA ALA A 59 -22.89 -22.88 5.98
C ALA A 59 -22.97 -21.71 6.96
N SER A 60 -22.90 -22.02 8.26
CA SER A 60 -22.96 -21.02 9.34
C SER A 60 -21.76 -20.08 9.30
N GLY A 61 -20.55 -20.62 9.09
CA GLY A 61 -19.35 -19.82 8.91
C GLY A 61 -19.46 -18.88 7.71
N ARG A 62 -20.00 -19.35 6.59
CA ARG A 62 -20.22 -18.54 5.39
C ARG A 62 -21.21 -17.40 5.65
N ILE A 63 -22.35 -17.67 6.30
CA ILE A 63 -23.33 -16.63 6.66
C ILE A 63 -22.69 -15.54 7.54
N LEU A 64 -21.88 -15.92 8.52
CA LEU A 64 -21.17 -14.94 9.37
C LEU A 64 -20.21 -14.07 8.56
N VAL A 65 -19.47 -14.66 7.62
CA VAL A 65 -18.56 -13.89 6.74
C VAL A 65 -19.35 -12.95 5.83
N LEU A 66 -20.48 -13.40 5.27
CA LEU A 66 -21.38 -12.55 4.45
C LEU A 66 -21.95 -11.38 5.27
N GLN A 67 -22.40 -11.65 6.51
CA GLN A 67 -22.88 -10.62 7.42
C GLN A 67 -21.77 -9.62 7.78
N GLU A 68 -20.55 -10.09 8.00
CA GLU A 68 -19.39 -9.22 8.27
C GLU A 68 -19.03 -8.36 7.06
N PHE A 69 -19.13 -8.87 5.83
CA PHE A 69 -18.95 -8.06 4.62
C PHE A 69 -19.89 -6.86 4.62
N ILE A 70 -21.18 -7.09 4.80
CA ILE A 70 -22.21 -6.04 4.75
C ILE A 70 -22.10 -5.10 5.93
N THR A 71 -22.02 -5.63 7.15
CA THR A 71 -21.96 -4.85 8.38
C THR A 71 -20.73 -3.94 8.39
N SER A 72 -19.57 -4.49 8.00
CA SER A 72 -18.34 -3.72 7.91
C SER A 72 -18.37 -2.71 6.76
N GLU A 73 -19.05 -2.98 5.64
CA GLU A 73 -19.22 -2.03 4.53
C GLU A 73 -20.12 -0.86 4.93
N ILE A 74 -21.27 -1.14 5.54
CA ILE A 74 -22.18 -0.11 6.06
C ILE A 74 -21.44 0.79 7.06
N THR A 75 -20.70 0.18 7.99
CA THR A 75 -19.91 0.92 8.97
C THR A 75 -18.83 1.76 8.29
N TYR A 76 -18.15 1.21 7.29
CA TYR A 76 -17.12 1.94 6.53
C TYR A 76 -17.70 3.16 5.80
N VAL A 77 -18.80 2.99 5.06
CA VAL A 77 -19.47 4.10 4.34
C VAL A 77 -19.98 5.14 5.33
N TYR A 78 -20.61 4.72 6.42
CA TYR A 78 -21.06 5.63 7.47
C TYR A 78 -19.91 6.48 8.02
N LEU A 79 -18.77 5.87 8.33
CA LEU A 79 -17.60 6.60 8.85
C LEU A 79 -17.01 7.56 7.80
N LEU A 80 -17.03 7.20 6.52
CA LEU A 80 -16.60 8.12 5.45
C LEU A 80 -17.57 9.31 5.28
N GLN A 81 -18.88 9.07 5.35
CA GLN A 81 -19.89 10.13 5.32
C GLN A 81 -19.76 11.05 6.53
N GLU A 82 -19.50 10.49 7.71
CA GLU A 82 -19.24 11.26 8.91
C GLU A 82 -17.98 12.12 8.74
N PHE A 83 -16.91 11.54 8.18
CA PHE A 83 -15.68 12.26 7.90
C PHE A 83 -15.90 13.42 6.92
N ASP A 84 -16.66 13.19 5.86
CA ASP A 84 -17.04 14.21 4.89
C ASP A 84 -17.83 15.35 5.55
N HIS A 85 -18.88 15.01 6.30
CA HIS A 85 -19.72 16.01 6.97
C HIS A 85 -19.02 16.78 8.09
N VAL A 86 -18.22 16.12 8.92
CA VAL A 86 -17.62 16.72 10.11
C VAL A 86 -16.35 17.49 9.76
N TYR A 87 -15.51 16.96 8.86
CA TYR A 87 -14.21 17.54 8.56
C TYR A 87 -14.18 18.20 7.19
N ILE A 88 -14.57 17.50 6.12
CA ILE A 88 -14.42 18.03 4.76
C ILE A 88 -15.34 19.25 4.57
N HIS A 89 -16.63 19.15 4.89
CA HIS A 89 -17.56 20.28 4.77
C HIS A 89 -17.12 21.49 5.62
N THR A 90 -16.79 21.25 6.90
CA THR A 90 -16.30 22.30 7.81
C THR A 90 -15.01 22.97 7.29
N ALA A 91 -14.17 22.27 6.53
CA ALA A 91 -12.97 22.84 5.95
C ALA A 91 -13.26 23.90 4.87
N TYR A 92 -14.42 23.83 4.20
CA TYR A 92 -14.88 24.79 3.20
C TYR A 92 -15.73 25.91 3.81
N GLU A 93 -16.03 25.88 5.11
CA GLU A 93 -16.80 26.94 5.78
C GLU A 93 -15.99 28.23 5.93
N PRO A 94 -16.65 29.40 5.90
CA PRO A 94 -15.97 30.68 6.01
C PRO A 94 -15.36 30.92 7.38
N LEU A 95 -14.25 31.67 7.44
CA LEU A 95 -13.62 32.01 8.72
C LEU A 95 -14.63 32.72 9.64
N PRO A 96 -14.77 32.30 10.90
CA PRO A 96 -15.58 33.02 11.86
C PRO A 96 -15.08 34.46 12.01
N SER A 97 -15.99 35.43 11.92
CA SER A 97 -15.73 36.88 11.96
C SER A 97 -14.87 37.36 13.16
N LYS A 98 -14.79 36.57 14.25
CA LYS A 98 -13.90 36.82 15.41
C LYS A 98 -12.39 36.78 15.09
N PHE A 99 -11.99 36.27 13.93
CA PHE A 99 -10.60 36.28 13.45
C PHE A 99 -10.28 37.51 12.56
N GLY A 100 -11.27 38.36 12.25
CA GLY A 100 -11.20 39.38 11.18
C GLY A 100 -11.12 40.84 11.64
N SER A 101 -10.13 41.23 12.44
CA SER A 101 -9.82 42.67 12.60
C SER A 101 -8.34 43.06 12.47
N LYS A 102 -7.43 42.12 12.21
CA LYS A 102 -5.99 42.43 12.02
C LYS A 102 -5.29 41.50 11.01
N VAL A 103 -5.95 41.09 9.93
CA VAL A 103 -5.31 40.31 8.86
C VAL A 103 -5.53 41.03 7.54
N SER A 104 -4.42 41.36 6.87
CA SER A 104 -4.36 42.18 5.66
C SER A 104 -5.10 41.54 4.46
N PRO A 105 -5.59 42.33 3.49
CA PRO A 105 -6.59 41.88 2.51
C PRO A 105 -6.06 41.02 1.34
N GLU A 106 -4.78 40.68 1.28
CA GLU A 106 -4.16 40.22 0.02
C GLU A 106 -3.79 38.72 -0.04
N THR A 107 -4.25 37.87 0.88
CA THR A 107 -3.94 36.43 0.75
C THR A 107 -5.11 35.52 1.14
N THR A 108 -5.91 35.22 0.12
CA THR A 108 -6.76 34.02 -0.04
C THR A 108 -8.15 34.07 0.63
N PHE A 109 -9.16 34.17 -0.24
CA PHE A 109 -10.59 34.00 0.00
C PHE A 109 -10.98 33.01 1.12
N GLY A 110 -11.34 33.54 2.28
CA GLY A 110 -12.64 33.28 2.90
C GLY A 110 -13.01 31.89 3.44
N THR A 111 -12.10 30.93 3.68
CA THR A 111 -12.42 29.61 4.27
C THR A 111 -11.45 29.18 5.38
N ILE A 112 -11.89 28.41 6.38
CA ILE A 112 -11.13 28.09 7.60
C ILE A 112 -9.77 27.42 7.30
N LEU A 113 -9.71 26.58 6.27
CA LEU A 113 -8.48 26.00 5.71
C LEU A 113 -8.16 26.61 4.35
N THR A 114 -6.88 26.69 3.98
CA THR A 114 -6.47 27.15 2.64
C THR A 114 -6.75 26.08 1.58
N ALA A 115 -6.83 26.46 0.31
CA ALA A 115 -7.07 25.52 -0.78
C ALA A 115 -6.00 24.41 -0.87
N GLU A 116 -4.73 24.76 -0.62
CA GLU A 116 -3.64 23.78 -0.62
C GLU A 116 -3.73 22.83 0.58
N GLU A 117 -4.09 23.33 1.76
CA GLU A 117 -4.34 22.49 2.94
C GLU A 117 -5.46 21.48 2.71
N ARG A 118 -6.59 21.91 2.13
CA ARG A 118 -7.70 21.00 1.80
C ARG A 118 -7.29 19.95 0.78
N LYS A 119 -6.54 20.36 -0.24
CA LYS A 119 -6.04 19.47 -1.30
C LYS A 119 -5.07 18.42 -0.75
N ILE A 120 -4.19 18.78 0.18
CA ILE A 120 -3.27 17.84 0.82
C ILE A 120 -4.04 16.85 1.70
N MET A 121 -5.03 17.33 2.46
CA MET A 121 -5.73 16.53 3.47
C MET A 121 -6.81 15.60 2.88
N PHE A 122 -7.54 16.03 1.86
CA PHE A 122 -8.81 15.39 1.47
C PHE A 122 -8.86 14.85 0.04
N ARG A 123 -7.77 14.94 -0.71
CA ARG A 123 -7.71 14.49 -2.11
C ARG A 123 -8.03 13.00 -2.24
N GLY A 124 -8.95 12.64 -3.13
CA GLY A 124 -9.30 11.26 -3.45
C GLY A 124 -10.36 10.63 -2.53
N LEU A 125 -10.72 11.28 -1.42
CA LEU A 125 -11.68 10.74 -0.46
C LEU A 125 -13.12 10.84 -0.95
N GLU A 126 -13.46 11.91 -1.66
CA GLU A 126 -14.79 12.11 -2.21
C GLU A 126 -15.11 11.05 -3.27
N GLU A 127 -14.13 10.71 -4.12
CA GLU A 127 -14.26 9.67 -5.13
C GLU A 127 -14.39 8.28 -4.51
N ILE A 128 -13.64 7.99 -3.43
CA ILE A 128 -13.79 6.75 -2.66
C ILE A 128 -15.18 6.70 -2.03
N LEU A 129 -15.63 7.76 -1.37
CA LEU A 129 -16.95 7.80 -0.75
C LEU A 129 -18.05 7.54 -1.79
N LYS A 130 -18.02 8.22 -2.94
CA LYS A 130 -19.00 8.01 -4.03
C LYS A 130 -18.97 6.58 -4.55
N LEU A 131 -17.79 5.98 -4.76
CA LEU A 131 -17.67 4.59 -5.20
C LEU A 131 -18.37 3.63 -4.22
N HIS A 132 -18.14 3.80 -2.93
CA HIS A 132 -18.66 2.88 -1.92
C HIS A 132 -20.14 3.10 -1.63
N ASP A 133 -20.56 4.36 -1.46
CA ASP A 133 -21.94 4.73 -1.15
C ASP A 133 -22.91 4.46 -2.31
N GLN A 134 -22.53 4.83 -3.54
CA GLN A 134 -23.45 4.79 -4.69
C GLN A 134 -23.37 3.50 -5.51
N HIS A 135 -22.28 2.74 -5.39
CA HIS A 135 -22.06 1.58 -6.26
C HIS A 135 -21.80 0.27 -5.48
N ILE A 136 -20.78 0.21 -4.64
CA ILE A 136 -20.39 -1.06 -3.99
C ILE A 136 -21.40 -1.49 -2.93
N LEU A 137 -21.76 -0.62 -1.99
CA LEU A 137 -22.66 -0.98 -0.89
C LEU A 137 -24.05 -1.44 -1.39
N PRO A 138 -24.74 -0.73 -2.31
CA PRO A 138 -26.02 -1.20 -2.85
C PRO A 138 -25.93 -2.59 -3.48
N ARG A 139 -24.91 -2.83 -4.31
CA ARG A 139 -24.71 -4.12 -4.97
C ARG A 139 -24.41 -5.25 -4.00
N LEU A 140 -23.69 -4.98 -2.90
CA LEU A 140 -23.43 -5.97 -1.86
C LEU A 140 -24.71 -6.31 -1.07
N VAL A 141 -25.54 -5.31 -0.76
CA VAL A 141 -26.84 -5.52 -0.10
C VAL A 141 -27.76 -6.36 -1.01
N ASP A 142 -27.87 -6.01 -2.30
CA ASP A 142 -28.66 -6.77 -3.26
C ASP A 142 -28.16 -8.22 -3.39
N ALA A 143 -26.84 -8.43 -3.41
CA ALA A 143 -26.22 -9.76 -3.48
C ALA A 143 -26.52 -10.67 -2.27
N THR A 144 -26.84 -10.09 -1.11
CA THR A 144 -27.03 -10.79 0.16
C THR A 144 -28.47 -10.79 0.67
N GLN A 145 -29.37 -10.08 0.00
CA GLN A 145 -30.76 -9.89 0.40
C GLN A 145 -31.49 -11.23 0.64
N ASP A 146 -31.28 -12.21 -0.25
CA ASP A 146 -31.93 -13.54 -0.18
C ASP A 146 -31.51 -14.35 1.06
N VAL A 147 -30.29 -14.15 1.56
CA VAL A 147 -29.73 -14.86 2.72
C VAL A 147 -30.08 -14.15 4.02
N LEU A 148 -30.13 -12.82 4.01
CA LEU A 148 -30.44 -12.02 5.20
C LEU A 148 -31.94 -12.03 5.56
N GLN A 149 -32.82 -12.35 4.60
CA GLN A 149 -34.27 -12.45 4.82
C GLN A 149 -34.77 -13.86 5.17
N GLY A 150 -33.98 -14.90 4.92
CA GLY A 150 -34.35 -16.30 5.16
C GLY A 150 -33.79 -16.83 6.48
N VAL A 151 -34.65 -17.39 7.34
CA VAL A 151 -34.25 -17.96 8.65
C VAL A 151 -33.81 -19.44 8.54
N ASP A 152 -34.18 -20.14 7.47
CA ASP A 152 -33.91 -21.57 7.30
C ASP A 152 -33.05 -21.85 6.07
N ASP A 153 -31.72 -21.87 6.23
CA ASP A 153 -30.75 -22.23 5.19
C ASP A 153 -30.56 -23.77 5.10
N LEU A 154 -31.68 -24.49 4.97
CA LEU A 154 -31.73 -25.96 5.10
C LEU A 154 -30.91 -26.74 4.05
N GLU A 155 -30.45 -26.09 2.97
CA GLU A 155 -29.80 -26.76 1.82
C GLU A 155 -28.46 -26.13 1.36
N ASP A 156 -27.84 -25.19 2.10
CA ASP A 156 -26.53 -24.57 1.76
C ASP A 156 -26.52 -23.71 0.45
N ASP A 157 -27.50 -23.89 -0.43
CA ASP A 157 -27.52 -23.35 -1.80
C ASP A 157 -27.66 -21.82 -1.85
N ARG A 158 -28.47 -21.25 -0.95
CA ARG A 158 -28.70 -19.79 -0.86
C ARG A 158 -27.45 -19.05 -0.40
N SER A 159 -26.77 -19.52 0.64
CA SER A 159 -25.53 -18.91 1.11
C SER A 159 -24.35 -19.14 0.14
N ILE A 160 -24.31 -20.24 -0.63
CA ILE A 160 -23.35 -20.39 -1.73
C ILE A 160 -23.63 -19.36 -2.82
N LYS A 161 -24.89 -19.21 -3.24
CA LYS A 161 -25.29 -18.25 -4.27
C LYS A 161 -24.95 -16.81 -3.88
N ALA A 162 -25.22 -16.42 -2.63
CA ALA A 162 -24.86 -15.09 -2.13
C ALA A 162 -23.34 -14.87 -2.10
N ALA A 163 -22.56 -15.89 -1.72
CA ALA A 163 -21.10 -15.82 -1.77
C ALA A 163 -20.59 -15.59 -3.20
N ILE A 164 -21.12 -16.34 -4.16
CA ILE A 164 -20.79 -16.15 -5.59
C ILE A 164 -21.16 -14.74 -6.07
N ASN A 165 -22.35 -14.23 -5.69
CA ASN A 165 -22.78 -12.89 -6.07
C ASN A 165 -21.85 -11.80 -5.50
N ILE A 166 -21.42 -11.90 -4.24
CA ILE A 166 -20.42 -10.98 -3.66
C ILE A 166 -19.11 -11.04 -4.45
N CYS A 167 -18.63 -12.24 -4.76
CA CYS A 167 -17.40 -12.40 -5.54
C CYS A 167 -17.52 -11.79 -6.94
N GLN A 168 -18.69 -11.91 -7.59
CA GLN A 168 -18.96 -11.25 -8.87
C GLN A 168 -18.90 -9.72 -8.76
N VAL A 169 -19.45 -9.14 -7.70
CA VAL A 169 -19.35 -7.69 -7.43
C VAL A 169 -17.88 -7.27 -7.36
N PHE A 170 -17.03 -7.98 -6.61
CA PHE A 170 -15.60 -7.66 -6.56
C PHE A 170 -14.88 -7.86 -7.90
N CYS A 171 -15.31 -8.82 -8.71
CA CYS A 171 -14.78 -8.98 -10.07
C CYS A 171 -15.12 -7.76 -10.95
N GLU A 172 -16.37 -7.29 -10.91
CA GLU A 172 -16.87 -6.11 -11.64
C GLU A 172 -16.15 -4.83 -11.20
N PHE A 173 -16.00 -4.61 -9.88
CA PHE A 173 -15.43 -3.37 -9.34
C PHE A 173 -13.90 -3.36 -9.22
N SER A 174 -13.22 -4.48 -9.52
CA SER A 174 -11.76 -4.60 -9.36
C SER A 174 -10.95 -3.49 -10.04
N GLU A 175 -11.32 -3.09 -11.26
CA GLU A 175 -10.65 -1.99 -11.96
C GLU A 175 -10.90 -0.63 -11.30
N TRP A 176 -12.09 -0.40 -10.76
CA TRP A 176 -12.44 0.84 -10.07
C TRP A 176 -11.71 0.98 -8.74
N LEU A 177 -11.49 -0.13 -8.01
CA LEU A 177 -10.71 -0.14 -6.76
C LEU A 177 -9.26 0.32 -6.95
N LYS A 178 -8.73 0.36 -8.19
CA LYS A 178 -7.42 0.97 -8.48
C LYS A 178 -7.38 2.48 -8.18
N LEU A 179 -8.53 3.15 -8.06
CA LEU A 179 -8.61 4.56 -7.66
C LEU A 179 -7.98 4.83 -6.28
N TYR A 180 -7.92 3.81 -5.42
CA TYR A 180 -7.22 3.87 -4.13
C TYR A 180 -5.74 4.20 -4.26
N SER A 181 -5.12 3.98 -5.42
CA SER A 181 -3.72 4.33 -5.66
C SER A 181 -3.48 5.83 -5.53
N SER A 182 -4.41 6.66 -6.03
CA SER A 182 -4.33 8.11 -5.92
C SER A 182 -4.41 8.57 -4.47
N TYR A 183 -5.33 8.01 -3.69
CA TYR A 183 -5.48 8.32 -2.27
C TYR A 183 -4.28 7.86 -1.42
N SER A 184 -3.87 6.60 -1.61
CA SER A 184 -2.75 6.00 -0.86
C SER A 184 -1.45 6.78 -1.02
N ALA A 185 -1.22 7.33 -2.22
CA ALA A 185 -0.06 8.16 -2.50
C ALA A 185 -0.05 9.51 -1.74
N THR A 186 -1.22 10.07 -1.42
CA THR A 186 -1.31 11.37 -0.74
C THR A 186 -1.62 11.27 0.75
N CYS A 187 -2.10 10.12 1.21
CA CYS A 187 -2.42 9.88 2.62
C CYS A 187 -1.23 10.16 3.55
N ASP A 188 -0.01 9.77 3.16
CA ASP A 188 1.20 10.02 3.97
C ASP A 188 1.44 11.53 4.16
N ASN A 189 1.23 12.31 3.10
CA ASN A 189 1.36 13.77 3.16
C ASN A 189 0.30 14.38 4.08
N ALA A 190 -0.93 13.86 4.06
CA ALA A 190 -1.99 14.27 4.97
C ALA A 190 -1.63 13.94 6.43
N THR A 191 -1.06 12.77 6.71
CA THR A 191 -0.61 12.38 8.06
C THR A 191 0.54 13.26 8.56
N ILE A 192 1.52 13.56 7.70
CA ILE A 192 2.62 14.49 8.03
C ILE A 192 2.05 15.88 8.33
N LYS A 193 1.14 16.38 7.48
CA LYS A 193 0.52 17.70 7.64
C LYS A 193 -0.32 17.78 8.92
N LEU A 194 -1.08 16.74 9.24
CA LEU A 194 -1.83 16.64 10.49
C LEU A 194 -0.90 16.66 11.71
N THR A 195 0.24 15.96 11.63
CA THR A 195 1.25 15.99 12.69
C THR A 195 1.84 17.39 12.88
N GLN A 196 2.10 18.10 11.78
CA GLN A 196 2.53 19.52 11.82
C GLN A 196 1.48 20.42 12.46
N TRP A 197 0.20 20.20 12.15
CA TRP A 197 -0.93 20.93 12.74
C TRP A 197 -1.05 20.72 14.25
N ILE A 198 -0.85 19.48 14.72
CA ILE A 198 -0.92 19.12 16.14
C ILE A 198 0.28 19.70 16.90
N ASN A 199 1.49 19.48 16.40
CA ASN A 199 2.72 19.86 17.09
C ASN A 199 3.03 21.36 16.93
N GLY A 200 2.50 22.00 15.89
CA GLY A 200 2.79 23.38 15.54
C GLY A 200 4.18 23.62 14.97
N ALA A 201 4.87 22.56 14.55
CA ALA A 201 6.19 22.64 13.95
C ALA A 201 6.08 23.08 12.48
N GLY A 202 6.78 24.15 12.10
CA GLY A 202 6.82 24.62 10.71
C GLY A 202 5.58 25.38 10.23
N ILE A 203 4.71 25.84 11.14
CA ILE A 203 3.56 26.69 10.82
C ILE A 203 3.61 28.00 11.61
N THR A 204 3.03 29.07 11.07
CA THR A 204 2.97 30.36 11.76
C THR A 204 2.10 30.28 13.02
N LYS A 205 2.31 31.19 13.98
CA LYS A 205 1.46 31.27 15.18
C LYS A 205 -0.02 31.47 14.81
N GLN A 206 -0.30 32.24 13.77
CA GLN A 206 -1.66 32.50 13.30
C GLN A 206 -2.29 31.24 12.69
N ASP A 207 -1.56 30.52 11.84
CA ASP A 207 -2.03 29.26 11.26
C ASP A 207 -2.28 28.20 12.32
N LYS A 208 -1.40 28.12 13.33
CA LYS A 208 -1.58 27.20 14.45
C LYS A 208 -2.90 27.44 15.17
N ILE A 209 -3.22 28.70 15.49
CA ILE A 209 -4.48 29.05 16.17
C ILE A 209 -5.68 28.73 15.28
N ARG A 210 -5.62 29.09 13.99
CA ARG A 210 -6.68 28.83 13.00
C ARG A 210 -6.97 27.33 12.88
N VAL A 211 -5.95 26.52 12.69
CA VAL A 211 -6.08 25.06 12.52
C VAL A 211 -6.53 24.38 13.83
N GLN A 212 -6.00 24.79 14.98
CA GLN A 212 -6.46 24.26 16.27
C GLN A 212 -7.93 24.58 16.54
N ALA A 213 -8.37 25.79 16.22
CA ALA A 213 -9.78 26.17 16.32
C ALA A 213 -10.65 25.33 15.39
N TYR A 214 -10.20 25.09 14.16
CA TYR A 214 -10.88 24.19 13.22
C TYR A 214 -11.00 22.76 13.76
N LEU A 215 -9.89 22.16 14.24
CA LEU A 215 -9.91 20.81 14.80
C LEU A 215 -10.80 20.70 16.05
N ALA A 216 -10.80 21.74 16.89
CA ALA A 216 -11.69 21.81 18.05
C ALA A 216 -13.17 21.91 17.65
N ASN A 217 -13.49 22.70 16.62
CA ASN A 217 -14.84 22.80 16.08
C ASN A 217 -15.34 21.46 15.52
N CYS A 218 -14.48 20.74 14.79
CA CYS A 218 -14.81 19.41 14.27
C CYS A 218 -15.11 18.42 15.40
N LYS A 219 -14.28 18.39 16.46
CA LYS A 219 -14.50 17.52 17.64
C LYS A 219 -15.74 17.88 18.44
N ALA A 220 -16.19 19.13 18.40
CA ALA A 220 -17.40 19.58 19.07
C ALA A 220 -18.68 19.22 18.29
N ASN A 221 -18.57 18.74 17.05
CA ASN A 221 -19.72 18.37 16.25
C ASN A 221 -20.45 17.17 16.86
N ARG A 222 -21.78 17.25 17.00
CA ARG A 222 -22.60 16.19 17.61
C ARG A 222 -22.57 14.86 16.87
N ARG A 223 -22.18 14.87 15.59
CA ARG A 223 -22.04 13.67 14.77
C ARG A 223 -20.64 13.05 14.88
N HIS A 224 -19.70 13.69 15.58
CA HIS A 224 -18.33 13.20 15.74
C HIS A 224 -18.32 11.93 16.61
N SER A 225 -17.81 10.84 16.06
CA SER A 225 -17.56 9.59 16.76
C SER A 225 -16.30 9.68 17.63
N GLN A 226 -15.97 8.61 18.35
CA GLN A 226 -14.72 8.52 19.13
C GLN A 226 -13.45 8.53 18.24
N LEU A 227 -13.58 8.44 16.92
CA LEU A 227 -12.47 8.38 15.98
C LEU A 227 -11.89 9.78 15.71
N ASP A 228 -10.58 9.94 15.86
CA ASP A 228 -9.89 11.18 15.53
C ASP A 228 -9.62 11.29 14.02
N MET A 229 -9.16 12.46 13.57
CA MET A 229 -8.85 12.69 12.14
C MET A 229 -7.81 11.68 11.62
N THR A 230 -6.84 11.28 12.44
CA THR A 230 -5.85 10.26 12.08
C THR A 230 -6.51 8.94 11.74
N GLY A 231 -7.44 8.49 12.60
CA GLY A 231 -8.21 7.28 12.37
C GLY A 231 -9.02 7.32 11.08
N TYR A 232 -9.69 8.44 10.79
CA TYR A 232 -10.47 8.61 9.55
C TYR A 232 -9.60 8.50 8.29
N LEU A 233 -8.43 9.14 8.27
CA LEU A 233 -7.51 9.08 7.12
C LEU A 233 -7.02 7.65 6.85
N LEU A 234 -6.96 6.78 7.86
CA LEU A 234 -6.51 5.41 7.70
C LEU A 234 -7.60 4.46 7.19
N LEU A 235 -8.89 4.83 7.26
CA LEU A 235 -9.99 3.92 6.89
C LEU A 235 -9.84 3.37 5.45
N PRO A 236 -9.60 4.18 4.40
CA PRO A 236 -9.48 3.65 3.06
C PRO A 236 -8.22 2.80 2.86
N VAL A 237 -7.11 3.14 3.52
CA VAL A 237 -5.86 2.35 3.45
C VAL A 237 -6.10 0.91 3.94
N GLN A 238 -6.97 0.74 4.94
CA GLN A 238 -7.28 -0.56 5.53
C GLN A 238 -8.41 -1.32 4.82
N ARG A 239 -9.23 -0.69 3.97
CA ARG A 239 -10.43 -1.35 3.44
C ARG A 239 -10.10 -2.46 2.45
N LEU A 240 -9.16 -2.21 1.52
CA LEU A 240 -8.76 -3.20 0.53
C LEU A 240 -8.14 -4.47 1.15
N THR A 241 -7.37 -4.30 2.23
CA THR A 241 -6.78 -5.45 2.94
C THR A 241 -7.86 -6.25 3.67
N ARG A 242 -8.87 -5.58 4.24
CA ARG A 242 -10.04 -6.26 4.82
C ARG A 242 -10.83 -7.07 3.79
N TYR A 243 -11.05 -6.55 2.57
CA TYR A 243 -11.71 -7.34 1.53
C TYR A 243 -10.97 -8.62 1.20
N LYS A 244 -9.63 -8.56 1.08
CA LYS A 244 -8.82 -9.75 0.86
C LYS A 244 -9.01 -10.77 1.99
N MET A 245 -8.93 -10.34 3.25
CA MET A 245 -9.11 -11.23 4.40
C MET A 245 -10.50 -11.88 4.44
N LEU A 246 -11.56 -11.12 4.17
CA LEU A 246 -12.92 -11.64 4.15
C LEU A 246 -13.15 -12.60 2.97
N LEU A 247 -12.57 -12.33 1.79
CA LEU A 247 -12.62 -13.24 0.65
C LEU A 247 -11.85 -14.55 0.93
N GLU A 248 -10.71 -14.49 1.62
CA GLU A 248 -9.94 -15.68 2.03
C GLU A 248 -10.71 -16.53 3.06
N GLN A 249 -11.49 -15.89 3.93
CA GLN A 249 -12.41 -16.59 4.81
C GLN A 249 -13.56 -17.22 4.03
N LEU A 250 -14.13 -16.49 3.07
CA LEU A 250 -15.22 -16.96 2.24
C LEU A 250 -14.82 -18.20 1.41
N GLU A 251 -13.59 -18.23 0.89
CA GLU A 251 -13.00 -19.38 0.21
C GLU A 251 -12.99 -20.64 1.09
N LYS A 252 -12.61 -20.52 2.37
CA LYS A 252 -12.55 -21.66 3.30
C LYS A 252 -13.92 -22.28 3.56
N PHE A 253 -14.98 -21.47 3.51
CA PHE A 253 -16.35 -21.88 3.81
C PHE A 253 -17.20 -22.15 2.56
N THR A 254 -16.68 -21.91 1.35
CA THR A 254 -17.40 -22.16 0.10
C THR A 254 -16.87 -23.43 -0.55
N PRO A 255 -17.72 -24.39 -0.94
CA PRO A 255 -17.27 -25.57 -1.66
C PRO A 255 -16.68 -25.18 -3.03
N PRO A 256 -15.71 -25.95 -3.56
CA PRO A 256 -15.18 -25.71 -4.89
C PRO A 256 -16.29 -25.72 -5.95
N PRO A 257 -16.17 -24.91 -7.00
CA PRO A 257 -17.13 -24.91 -8.10
C PRO A 257 -17.23 -26.27 -8.78
N LEU A 258 -18.40 -26.57 -9.35
CA LEU A 258 -18.61 -27.76 -10.16
C LEU A 258 -17.68 -27.74 -11.38
N ALA A 259 -17.23 -28.91 -11.82
CA ALA A 259 -16.34 -29.03 -12.97
C ALA A 259 -16.95 -28.32 -14.20
N GLY A 260 -16.21 -27.37 -14.78
CA GLY A 260 -16.66 -26.57 -15.93
C GLY A 260 -17.40 -25.28 -15.59
N THR A 261 -17.64 -24.98 -14.31
CA THR A 261 -18.18 -23.68 -13.85
C THR A 261 -17.04 -22.71 -13.48
N HIS A 262 -17.27 -21.42 -13.69
CA HIS A 262 -16.28 -20.37 -13.37
C HIS A 262 -16.10 -20.22 -11.86
N ASP A 263 -14.85 -20.14 -11.42
CA ASP A 263 -14.50 -19.96 -10.01
C ASP A 263 -14.46 -18.47 -9.64
N TYR A 264 -15.62 -17.91 -9.32
CA TYR A 264 -15.71 -16.51 -8.92
C TYR A 264 -14.96 -16.19 -7.62
N VAL A 265 -14.82 -17.16 -6.71
CA VAL A 265 -14.15 -16.95 -5.41
C VAL A 265 -12.66 -16.74 -5.63
N ASN A 266 -12.02 -17.64 -6.37
CA ASN A 266 -10.60 -17.51 -6.70
C ASN A 266 -10.32 -16.32 -7.63
N ASP A 267 -11.21 -16.03 -8.59
CA ASP A 267 -11.07 -14.85 -9.46
C ASP A 267 -11.14 -13.54 -8.64
N ALA A 268 -12.10 -13.41 -7.72
CA ALA A 268 -12.19 -12.25 -6.83
C ALA A 268 -10.94 -12.09 -5.95
N LEU A 269 -10.41 -13.18 -5.40
CA LEU A 269 -9.16 -13.20 -4.62
C LEU A 269 -7.93 -12.78 -5.44
N ALA A 270 -7.81 -13.27 -6.67
CA ALA A 270 -6.73 -12.89 -7.58
C ALA A 270 -6.82 -11.40 -7.94
N ARG A 271 -8.03 -10.90 -8.21
CA ARG A 271 -8.26 -9.49 -8.55
C ARG A 271 -7.96 -8.56 -7.40
N ILE A 272 -8.45 -8.82 -6.18
CA ILE A 272 -8.16 -7.95 -5.03
C ILE A 272 -6.65 -7.96 -4.71
N SER A 273 -5.99 -9.11 -4.85
CA SER A 273 -4.53 -9.22 -4.68
C SER A 273 -3.78 -8.39 -5.72
N THR A 274 -4.26 -8.40 -6.97
CA THR A 274 -3.71 -7.58 -8.06
C THR A 274 -3.92 -6.09 -7.79
N VAL A 275 -5.09 -5.67 -7.29
CA VAL A 275 -5.36 -4.29 -6.90
C VAL A 275 -4.43 -3.85 -5.77
N LEU A 276 -4.27 -4.65 -4.72
CA LEU A 276 -3.36 -4.35 -3.61
C LEU A 276 -1.91 -4.18 -4.08
N ALA A 277 -1.43 -5.09 -4.94
CA ALA A 277 -0.10 -4.99 -5.54
C ALA A 277 0.04 -3.72 -6.38
N TYR A 278 -0.96 -3.40 -7.20
CA TYR A 278 -0.99 -2.19 -8.01
C TYR A 278 -0.94 -0.90 -7.17
N VAL A 279 -1.76 -0.80 -6.12
CA VAL A 279 -1.78 0.38 -5.23
C VAL A 279 -0.42 0.58 -4.55
N ASN A 280 0.20 -0.51 -4.09
CA ASN A 280 1.54 -0.47 -3.48
C ASN A 280 2.62 -0.07 -4.49
N ASP A 281 2.58 -0.64 -5.68
CA ASP A 281 3.54 -0.35 -6.75
C ASP A 281 3.40 1.09 -7.26
N TYR A 282 2.17 1.61 -7.34
CA TYR A 282 1.91 3.01 -7.68
C TYR A 282 2.60 3.97 -6.71
N LYS A 283 2.47 3.72 -5.40
CA LYS A 283 3.14 4.51 -4.36
C LYS A 283 4.66 4.44 -4.51
N ARG A 284 5.21 3.24 -4.71
CA ARG A 284 6.65 3.04 -4.95
C ARG A 284 7.16 3.84 -6.16
N VAL A 285 6.39 3.87 -7.26
CA VAL A 285 6.76 4.63 -8.47
C VAL A 285 6.71 6.14 -8.22
N LEU A 286 5.71 6.64 -7.49
CA LEU A 286 5.64 8.06 -7.14
C LEU A 286 6.77 8.50 -6.21
N ASP A 287 7.08 7.71 -5.19
CA ASP A 287 8.19 7.99 -4.28
C ASP A 287 9.53 7.99 -5.05
N SER A 288 9.71 6.98 -5.91
CA SER A 288 10.85 6.93 -6.82
C SER A 288 10.95 8.18 -7.68
N ARG A 289 9.84 8.65 -8.27
CA ARG A 289 9.84 9.84 -9.12
C ARG A 289 10.17 11.10 -8.32
N SER A 290 9.62 11.24 -7.13
CA SER A 290 9.92 12.33 -6.21
C SER A 290 11.41 12.38 -5.88
N ARG A 291 12.02 11.24 -5.56
CA ARG A 291 13.48 11.13 -5.34
C ARG A 291 14.29 11.46 -6.59
N LEU A 292 13.86 11.05 -7.79
CA LEU A 292 14.54 11.41 -9.04
C LEU A 292 14.49 12.93 -9.31
N CYS A 293 13.36 13.59 -9.08
CA CYS A 293 13.26 15.04 -9.17
C CYS A 293 14.23 15.71 -8.20
N HIS A 294 14.24 15.26 -6.94
CA HIS A 294 15.19 15.74 -5.93
C HIS A 294 16.64 15.64 -6.43
N TRP A 295 17.06 14.49 -6.96
CA TRP A 295 18.42 14.33 -7.49
C TRP A 295 18.68 15.14 -8.76
N ALA A 296 17.70 15.31 -9.64
CA ALA A 296 17.87 16.13 -10.84
C ALA A 296 18.10 17.61 -10.51
N ASP A 297 17.47 18.10 -9.44
CA ASP A 297 17.70 19.46 -8.95
C ASP A 297 19.08 19.60 -8.30
N HIS A 298 19.52 18.56 -7.59
CA HIS A 298 20.73 18.59 -6.78
C HIS A 298 21.99 18.11 -7.52
N ILE A 299 21.91 17.44 -8.66
CA ILE A 299 23.08 16.97 -9.43
C ILE A 299 23.23 17.87 -10.67
N SER A 300 24.43 18.42 -10.85
CA SER A 300 24.79 19.14 -12.07
C SER A 300 25.06 18.14 -13.20
N LEU A 301 24.02 17.67 -13.87
CA LEU A 301 24.15 16.86 -15.07
C LEU A 301 24.55 17.74 -16.25
N ALA A 302 25.84 17.75 -16.58
CA ALA A 302 26.32 18.25 -17.86
C ALA A 302 26.23 17.11 -18.90
N GLY A 303 25.04 16.89 -19.46
CA GLY A 303 24.82 15.81 -20.44
C GLY A 303 23.47 15.92 -21.17
N PRO A 304 23.29 15.19 -22.28
CA PRO A 304 22.12 15.34 -23.16
C PRO A 304 20.84 14.70 -22.62
N SER A 305 20.89 13.98 -21.49
CA SER A 305 19.72 13.26 -20.95
C SER A 305 19.46 13.67 -19.51
N SER A 306 18.27 14.24 -19.26
CA SER A 306 17.79 14.52 -17.91
C SER A 306 17.68 13.23 -17.11
N LEU A 307 17.94 13.30 -15.80
CA LEU A 307 17.74 12.20 -14.86
C LEU A 307 16.25 11.85 -14.74
N VAL A 308 15.35 12.82 -14.89
CA VAL A 308 13.89 12.59 -14.88
C VAL A 308 13.42 12.24 -16.30
N GLN A 309 12.98 11.00 -16.49
CA GLN A 309 12.34 10.51 -17.72
C GLN A 309 11.12 9.66 -17.36
N PRO A 310 10.07 9.61 -18.21
CA PRO A 310 8.84 8.86 -17.91
C PRO A 310 9.07 7.37 -17.59
N GLN A 311 10.07 6.75 -18.22
CA GLN A 311 10.39 5.33 -18.06
C GLN A 311 11.44 5.04 -16.98
N ARG A 312 12.00 6.08 -16.34
CA ARG A 312 13.08 5.90 -15.37
C ARG A 312 12.53 5.75 -13.96
N ILE A 313 12.86 4.62 -13.34
CA ILE A 313 12.51 4.28 -11.96
C ILE A 313 13.83 4.19 -11.17
N LEU A 314 13.87 4.88 -10.03
CA LEU A 314 14.90 4.79 -9.01
C LEU A 314 14.74 3.47 -8.26
N ILE A 315 15.83 2.74 -8.15
CA ILE A 315 15.86 1.43 -7.50
C ILE A 315 16.61 1.51 -6.17
N ARG A 316 17.73 2.23 -6.15
CA ARG A 316 18.53 2.39 -4.94
C ARG A 316 19.34 3.67 -4.99
N GLU A 317 19.59 4.24 -3.82
CA GLU A 317 20.45 5.40 -3.64
C GLU A 317 21.25 5.25 -2.34
N GLY A 318 22.39 5.93 -2.23
CA GLY A 318 23.14 5.97 -0.98
C GLY A 318 24.58 6.44 -1.14
N PRO A 319 25.26 6.70 -0.02
CA PRO A 319 26.68 7.04 -0.02
C PRO A 319 27.51 5.81 -0.42
N VAL A 320 28.54 6.04 -1.24
CA VAL A 320 29.54 5.05 -1.64
C VAL A 320 30.90 5.73 -1.70
N ASN A 321 31.95 5.07 -1.22
CA ASN A 321 33.31 5.50 -1.51
C ASN A 321 33.75 4.91 -2.86
N PHE A 322 33.92 5.76 -3.87
CA PHE A 322 34.40 5.35 -5.18
C PHE A 322 35.93 5.27 -5.18
N ILE A 323 36.45 4.07 -4.98
CA ILE A 323 37.89 3.85 -4.75
C ILE A 323 38.68 4.01 -6.05
N ALA A 324 38.25 3.35 -7.13
CA ALA A 324 39.07 3.24 -8.33
C ALA A 324 38.27 2.89 -9.58
N ARG A 325 38.81 3.35 -10.71
CA ARG A 325 38.46 2.92 -12.07
C ARG A 325 39.72 2.40 -12.77
N GLY A 326 39.74 1.12 -13.17
CA GLY A 326 40.91 0.53 -13.83
C GLY A 326 40.60 0.10 -15.25
N ALA A 327 41.32 0.62 -16.25
CA ALA A 327 41.16 0.20 -17.64
C ALA A 327 41.83 -1.17 -17.87
N MET A 328 41.11 -2.09 -18.51
CA MET A 328 41.72 -3.32 -19.04
C MET A 328 42.44 -3.02 -20.36
N MET A 329 43.76 -3.18 -20.41
CA MET A 329 44.46 -3.18 -21.69
C MET A 329 44.06 -4.41 -22.49
N LYS A 330 43.38 -4.26 -23.63
CA LYS A 330 43.15 -5.38 -24.55
C LYS A 330 44.51 -5.91 -25.01
N ALA A 331 44.73 -7.22 -24.87
CA ALA A 331 45.93 -7.85 -25.40
C ALA A 331 46.00 -7.56 -26.92
N PRO A 332 47.17 -7.18 -27.46
CA PRO A 332 47.31 -7.02 -28.90
C PRO A 332 46.90 -8.33 -29.57
N SER A 333 45.96 -8.24 -30.52
CA SER A 333 45.43 -9.36 -31.28
C SER A 333 46.56 -10.09 -31.99
N GLY A 334 47.03 -11.19 -31.41
CA GLY A 334 48.09 -12.01 -32.01
C GLY A 334 48.76 -13.06 -31.12
N ILE A 335 48.61 -13.06 -29.79
CA ILE A 335 49.35 -14.01 -28.93
C ILE A 335 48.40 -14.93 -28.15
N ARG A 336 48.29 -16.17 -28.62
CA ARG A 336 47.66 -17.29 -27.90
C ARG A 336 48.58 -17.75 -26.77
N LYS A 337 48.43 -17.18 -25.56
CA LYS A 337 48.68 -17.82 -24.25
C LYS A 337 48.36 -16.83 -23.11
N PRO A 338 47.68 -17.24 -22.03
CA PRO A 338 47.29 -16.33 -20.94
C PRO A 338 48.48 -16.11 -20.01
N HIS A 339 49.19 -14.98 -20.15
CA HIS A 339 50.11 -14.53 -19.11
C HIS A 339 49.31 -13.89 -17.96
N LYS A 340 49.51 -14.41 -16.75
CA LYS A 340 48.80 -14.09 -15.49
C LYS A 340 48.94 -12.66 -14.97
N ASN A 341 49.65 -11.76 -15.67
CA ASN A 341 49.90 -10.39 -15.22
C ASN A 341 49.50 -9.38 -16.31
N MET A 342 48.19 -9.22 -16.54
CA MET A 342 47.70 -7.99 -17.18
C MET A 342 47.77 -6.87 -16.13
N SER A 343 48.74 -5.97 -16.28
CA SER A 343 48.84 -4.77 -15.45
C SER A 343 47.65 -3.86 -15.74
N ARG A 344 46.81 -3.60 -14.73
CA ARG A 344 45.69 -2.66 -14.82
C ARG A 344 46.24 -1.27 -14.50
N ASN A 345 46.06 -0.31 -15.41
CA ASN A 345 46.24 1.10 -15.05
C ASN A 345 45.00 1.52 -14.24
N ILE A 346 45.14 1.50 -12.91
CA ILE A 346 44.12 1.89 -11.97
C ILE A 346 44.27 3.40 -11.73
N ALA A 347 43.33 4.19 -12.23
CA ALA A 347 43.16 5.55 -11.75
C ALA A 347 42.39 5.46 -10.42
N THR A 348 43.08 5.67 -9.30
CA THR A 348 42.45 5.81 -7.98
C THR A 348 41.61 7.09 -7.98
N VAL A 349 40.31 6.93 -7.73
CA VAL A 349 39.36 8.03 -7.67
C VAL A 349 39.09 8.43 -6.21
N ASP A 350 39.36 7.53 -5.24
CA ASP A 350 39.13 7.65 -3.78
C ASP A 350 38.29 8.87 -3.35
N LYS A 351 37.00 8.79 -3.66
CA LYS A 351 36.05 9.90 -3.47
C LYS A 351 34.74 9.40 -2.90
N MET A 352 34.29 10.07 -1.85
CA MET A 352 32.94 9.89 -1.35
C MET A 352 31.91 10.45 -2.34
N CYS A 353 31.06 9.56 -2.82
CA CYS A 353 30.04 9.84 -3.80
C CYS A 353 28.65 9.49 -3.25
N ILE A 354 27.62 10.12 -3.79
CA ILE A 354 26.28 9.59 -3.77
C ILE A 354 26.07 8.77 -5.04
N ALA A 355 25.70 7.51 -4.88
CA ALA A 355 25.24 6.65 -5.95
C ALA A 355 23.72 6.73 -6.10
N VAL A 356 23.24 6.89 -7.34
CA VAL A 356 21.82 6.87 -7.71
C VAL A 356 21.62 5.83 -8.80
N LEU A 357 21.07 4.67 -8.43
CA LEU A 357 20.81 3.56 -9.33
C LEU A 357 19.38 3.60 -9.83
N CYS A 358 19.26 3.79 -11.13
CA CYS A 358 18.04 3.63 -11.89
C CYS A 358 18.05 2.30 -12.64
N TYR A 359 16.91 1.96 -13.23
CA TYR A 359 16.76 0.72 -13.99
C TYR A 359 17.68 0.62 -15.24
N ASP A 360 18.06 1.77 -15.81
CA ASP A 360 18.85 1.87 -17.05
C ASP A 360 20.28 2.41 -16.83
N LEU A 361 20.53 3.08 -15.72
CA LEU A 361 21.81 3.73 -15.42
C LEU A 361 22.13 3.82 -13.92
N LEU A 362 23.42 3.97 -13.61
CA LEU A 362 23.98 4.28 -12.30
C LEU A 362 24.70 5.62 -12.39
N VAL A 363 24.27 6.61 -11.61
CA VAL A 363 24.91 7.92 -11.50
C VAL A 363 25.77 7.96 -10.24
N LEU A 364 26.98 8.50 -10.36
CA LEU A 364 27.86 8.82 -9.24
C LEU A 364 28.06 10.33 -9.19
N ALA A 365 27.72 10.96 -8.06
CA ALA A 365 27.90 12.39 -7.83
C ALA A 365 28.80 12.64 -6.60
N ASP A 366 29.70 13.61 -6.70
CA ASP A 366 30.68 13.93 -5.65
C ASP A 366 29.96 14.53 -4.44
N SER A 367 30.12 13.89 -3.26
CA SER A 367 29.50 14.34 -2.02
C SER A 367 30.39 15.29 -1.20
N THR A 368 31.65 15.47 -1.60
CA THR A 368 32.68 16.19 -0.82
C THR A 368 32.89 17.63 -1.28
N THR A 369 32.66 17.91 -2.56
CA THR A 369 32.87 19.24 -3.12
C THR A 369 31.82 20.23 -2.60
N GLU A 370 32.26 21.40 -2.16
CA GLU A 370 31.39 22.56 -1.93
C GLU A 370 30.42 22.70 -3.10
N ARG A 371 29.12 22.79 -2.77
CA ARG A 371 28.05 22.78 -3.76
C ARG A 371 28.24 23.96 -4.73
N TYR A 372 28.80 23.72 -5.91
CA TYR A 372 28.93 24.77 -6.93
C TYR A 372 27.51 25.17 -7.37
N LYS A 373 27.11 26.41 -7.08
CA LYS A 373 25.73 26.91 -7.28
C LYS A 373 24.65 26.06 -6.58
N GLY A 374 24.97 25.40 -5.47
CA GLY A 374 24.00 24.57 -4.74
C GLY A 374 23.83 23.13 -5.28
N LYS A 375 24.60 22.70 -6.29
CA LYS A 375 24.52 21.35 -6.89
C LYS A 375 25.79 20.51 -6.66
N LEU A 376 25.61 19.20 -6.56
CA LEU A 376 26.64 18.16 -6.55
C LEU A 376 27.27 18.02 -7.94
N ARG A 377 28.59 17.82 -7.98
CA ARG A 377 29.33 17.61 -9.21
C ARG A 377 29.16 16.18 -9.69
N LEU A 378 28.78 15.99 -10.95
CA LEU A 378 28.74 14.67 -11.57
C LEU A 378 30.16 14.07 -11.66
N VAL A 379 30.33 12.83 -11.19
CA VAL A 379 31.59 12.07 -11.25
C VAL A 379 31.57 11.11 -12.44
N ASP A 380 30.52 10.29 -12.55
CA ASP A 380 30.37 9.33 -13.66
C ASP A 380 28.91 8.90 -13.87
N VAL A 381 28.61 8.38 -15.06
CA VAL A 381 27.31 7.77 -15.41
C VAL A 381 27.57 6.45 -16.14
N VAL A 382 27.18 5.34 -15.51
CA VAL A 382 27.35 4.00 -16.06
C VAL A 382 26.00 3.48 -16.54
N ARG A 383 25.88 3.10 -17.82
CA ARG A 383 24.66 2.45 -18.31
C ARG A 383 24.65 0.98 -17.92
N LEU A 384 23.51 0.49 -17.44
CA LEU A 384 23.39 -0.92 -17.04
C LEU A 384 23.54 -1.88 -18.22
N SER A 385 23.25 -1.42 -19.44
CA SER A 385 23.49 -2.20 -20.66
C SER A 385 24.98 -2.46 -20.95
N ALA A 386 25.87 -1.63 -20.41
CA ALA A 386 27.32 -1.77 -20.56
C ALA A 386 27.98 -2.44 -19.35
N MET A 387 27.20 -2.81 -18.33
CA MET A 387 27.66 -3.32 -17.05
C MET A 387 27.66 -4.86 -17.04
N GLY A 388 28.75 -5.45 -16.55
CA GLY A 388 28.88 -6.89 -16.28
C GLY A 388 28.22 -7.31 -14.96
N ASP A 389 28.50 -8.53 -14.52
CA ASP A 389 28.07 -9.04 -13.22
C ASP A 389 28.65 -8.23 -12.06
N ALA A 390 27.76 -7.67 -11.24
CA ALA A 390 28.14 -7.09 -9.97
C ALA A 390 28.39 -8.21 -8.96
N ARG A 391 29.48 -8.09 -8.22
CA ARG A 391 29.91 -9.01 -7.17
C ARG A 391 30.36 -8.19 -5.97
N PHE A 392 30.20 -8.71 -4.76
CA PHE A 392 30.82 -8.10 -3.59
C PHE A 392 32.14 -8.80 -3.32
N ASN A 393 33.17 -8.01 -3.03
CA ASN A 393 34.51 -8.45 -2.65
C ASN A 393 34.88 -7.78 -1.33
N TRP A 394 35.81 -8.38 -0.58
CA TRP A 394 36.40 -7.80 0.63
C TRP A 394 35.36 -7.35 1.69
N GLY A 395 34.25 -8.09 1.80
CA GLY A 395 33.18 -7.83 2.76
C GLY A 395 32.24 -6.70 2.35
N ASN A 396 32.74 -5.52 2.02
CA ASN A 396 31.93 -4.31 1.81
C ASN A 396 32.22 -3.54 0.51
N VAL A 397 32.86 -4.18 -0.47
CA VAL A 397 33.19 -3.53 -1.75
C VAL A 397 32.37 -4.15 -2.88
N VAL A 398 31.54 -3.35 -3.52
CA VAL A 398 30.81 -3.72 -4.73
C VAL A 398 31.73 -3.52 -5.94
N VAL A 399 31.90 -4.58 -6.72
CA VAL A 399 32.78 -4.61 -7.90
C VAL A 399 31.97 -4.99 -9.13
N PHE A 400 32.12 -4.23 -10.20
CA PHE A 400 31.54 -4.53 -11.50
C PHE A 400 32.43 -3.99 -12.62
N GLU A 401 32.25 -4.52 -13.83
CA GLU A 401 32.97 -4.08 -15.02
C GLU A 401 32.00 -3.34 -15.94
N ALA A 402 32.39 -2.18 -16.45
CA ALA A 402 31.64 -1.45 -17.46
C ALA A 402 32.58 -0.69 -18.40
N TYR A 403 32.28 -0.66 -19.71
CA TYR A 403 33.11 0.01 -20.72
C TYR A 403 34.61 -0.36 -20.66
N ASP A 404 34.93 -1.64 -20.50
CA ASP A 404 36.30 -2.16 -20.32
C ASP A 404 37.04 -1.60 -19.08
N VAL A 405 36.29 -1.07 -18.10
CA VAL A 405 36.78 -0.51 -16.84
C VAL A 405 36.17 -1.24 -15.64
N THR A 406 36.99 -1.59 -14.63
CA THR A 406 36.48 -2.13 -13.36
C THR A 406 36.22 -1.02 -12.36
N TYR A 407 35.02 -1.01 -11.78
CA TYR A 407 34.58 -0.09 -10.74
C TYR A 407 34.66 -0.77 -9.38
N TYR A 408 35.15 -0.04 -8.38
CA TYR A 408 35.24 -0.45 -6.99
C TYR A 408 34.50 0.55 -6.10
N LEU A 409 33.34 0.16 -5.57
CA LEU A 409 32.50 0.98 -4.71
C LEU A 409 32.48 0.39 -3.29
N GLN A 410 33.15 1.03 -2.35
CA GLN A 410 33.10 0.62 -0.95
C GLN A 410 31.87 1.23 -0.27
N VAL A 411 31.20 0.43 0.54
CA VAL A 411 30.04 0.83 1.35
C VAL A 411 30.28 0.49 2.81
N ASP A 412 29.40 0.95 3.69
CA ASP A 412 29.62 0.87 5.14
C ASP A 412 29.74 -0.57 5.65
N ASN A 413 28.92 -1.49 5.14
CA ASN A 413 28.86 -2.86 5.63
C ASN A 413 28.49 -3.87 4.53
N GLN A 414 28.66 -5.16 4.86
CA GLN A 414 28.40 -6.26 3.95
C GLN A 414 26.93 -6.33 3.50
N ASN A 415 25.98 -6.14 4.40
CA ASN A 415 24.54 -6.18 4.07
C ASN A 415 24.17 -5.10 3.03
N VAL A 416 24.76 -3.91 3.15
CA VAL A 416 24.58 -2.82 2.18
C VAL A 416 25.20 -3.20 0.83
N ALA A 417 26.38 -3.83 0.83
CA ALA A 417 27.06 -4.28 -0.40
C ALA A 417 26.24 -5.35 -1.12
N GLU A 418 25.73 -6.34 -0.38
CA GLU A 418 24.84 -7.38 -0.91
C GLU A 418 23.57 -6.77 -1.52
N GLY A 419 22.95 -5.81 -0.84
CA GLY A 419 21.79 -5.09 -1.36
C GLY A 419 22.06 -4.33 -2.67
N TRP A 420 23.25 -3.72 -2.81
CA TRP A 420 23.67 -3.08 -4.06
C TRP A 420 23.90 -4.09 -5.18
N VAL A 421 24.59 -5.20 -4.90
CA VAL A 421 24.85 -6.26 -5.87
C VAL A 421 23.55 -6.88 -6.37
N GLN A 422 22.61 -7.19 -5.46
CA GLN A 422 21.29 -7.71 -5.80
C GLN A 422 20.51 -6.73 -6.67
N ALA A 423 20.47 -5.45 -6.29
CA ALA A 423 19.76 -4.41 -7.05
C ALA A 423 20.32 -4.26 -8.47
N ILE A 424 21.66 -4.16 -8.62
CA ILE A 424 22.32 -4.02 -9.92
C ILE A 424 22.02 -5.24 -10.81
N ASN A 425 22.22 -6.45 -10.28
CA ASN A 425 22.01 -7.67 -11.04
C ASN A 425 20.52 -7.90 -11.39
N HIS A 426 19.60 -7.48 -10.52
CA HIS A 426 18.16 -7.52 -10.78
C HIS A 426 17.79 -6.62 -11.98
N CYS A 427 18.26 -5.37 -11.98
CA CYS A 427 17.99 -4.42 -13.06
C CYS A 427 18.63 -4.86 -14.38
N ARG A 428 19.78 -5.54 -14.34
CA ARG A 428 20.42 -6.05 -15.57
C ARG A 428 19.66 -7.22 -16.19
N ARG A 429 19.14 -8.15 -15.36
CA ARG A 429 18.44 -9.36 -15.83
C ARG A 429 17.05 -9.05 -16.35
N ASN A 430 16.33 -8.19 -15.66
CA ASN A 430 15.00 -7.78 -16.07
C ASN A 430 15.17 -6.59 -17.03
N LYS A 431 15.12 -6.82 -18.35
CA LYS A 431 15.23 -5.75 -19.35
C LYS A 431 13.88 -5.10 -19.62
N GLY A 432 13.33 -4.39 -18.64
CA GLY A 432 12.26 -3.43 -18.88
C GLY A 432 11.58 -2.96 -17.61
N PRO A 433 11.13 -1.69 -17.54
CA PRO A 433 10.19 -1.30 -16.49
C PRO A 433 9.00 -2.26 -16.56
N ILE A 434 8.60 -2.82 -15.42
CA ILE A 434 7.30 -3.50 -15.32
C ILE A 434 6.28 -2.52 -15.88
N ALA A 435 5.62 -2.96 -16.95
CA ALA A 435 4.79 -2.17 -17.83
C ALA A 435 4.05 -1.03 -17.11
N ALA A 436 4.50 0.20 -17.33
CA ALA A 436 3.71 1.41 -17.05
C ALA A 436 2.50 1.54 -18.00
N SER A 437 2.16 0.48 -18.76
CA SER A 437 1.00 0.44 -19.67
C SER A 437 -0.30 0.00 -18.97
N THR A 438 -0.33 -0.08 -17.63
CA THR A 438 -1.56 -0.35 -16.87
C THR A 438 -2.06 0.88 -16.11
N PHE A 439 -1.82 2.08 -16.65
CA PHE A 439 -2.60 3.26 -16.28
C PHE A 439 -3.72 3.44 -17.30
N PRO A 440 -4.94 2.93 -17.04
CA PRO A 440 -6.06 3.21 -17.92
C PRO A 440 -6.36 4.72 -17.87
N ALA A 441 -6.28 5.36 -19.03
CA ALA A 441 -6.75 6.71 -19.30
C ALA A 441 -8.30 6.79 -19.33
N GLN A 442 -8.98 6.14 -18.39
CA GLN A 442 -10.44 6.04 -18.35
C GLN A 442 -10.99 6.45 -16.99
N LEU A 443 -10.85 7.74 -16.68
CA LEU A 443 -11.82 8.47 -15.87
C LEU A 443 -12.26 9.71 -16.66
N LYS A 444 -12.85 9.47 -17.84
CA LYS A 444 -13.53 10.52 -18.64
C LYS A 444 -14.99 10.75 -18.22
N GLY A 445 -15.45 10.11 -17.14
CA GLY A 445 -16.83 10.25 -16.62
C GLY A 445 -16.98 11.14 -15.39
N PHE A 446 -15.89 11.50 -14.71
CA PHE A 446 -15.92 12.43 -13.58
C PHE A 446 -15.16 13.69 -14.00
N GLY A 447 -15.91 14.77 -14.25
CA GLY A 447 -15.36 16.06 -14.64
C GLY A 447 -14.45 16.64 -13.57
N CYS A 448 -13.16 16.31 -13.62
CA CYS A 448 -12.11 17.15 -13.05
C CYS A 448 -11.79 18.24 -14.07
N SER A 449 -12.42 19.40 -13.92
CA SER A 449 -11.88 20.64 -14.46
C SER A 449 -10.58 20.95 -13.71
N CYS A 450 -9.49 21.09 -14.46
CA CYS A 450 -8.18 21.48 -13.95
C CYS A 450 -8.19 22.83 -13.24
#